data_AF-A0A8T5R7W5-F1
#
_entry.id   AF-A0A8T5R7W5-F1
#
_cell.length_a   1.000
_cell.length_b   1.000
_cell.length_c   1.000
_cell.angle_alpha   90.00
_cell.angle_beta   90.00
_cell.angle_gamma   90.00
#
_symmetry.space_group_name_H-M   'P 1'
#
loop_
_entity.id
_entity.type
_entity.pdbx_description
1 polymer ?
#
loop_
_entity_poly.entity_id
_entity_poly.type
_entity_poly.pdbx_seq_one_letter_code
_entity_poly.pdbx_strand_id
1 'polypeptide(L)'
;MPEHSFRPTRSQLTTQDATGPVVRRIDLPGQGLGFPPPPSTVDVKMERRGEGCTFLALTEPGKATEIGRWLEPFQPTRLDIAPGLAPKGLRARFDTTPAPWTSVLAEIPIAYLVLTPQGIASVFVEETRDTVRGLVARLRRTWPEIRSRETHIGQHKVRLTPRQLEILSLAVALGYYELPRRIDLRTLCKKMGISLGAGSELLRRGEALIMTSHIDGLAAEDWHEMEHMVDEDWDQTTPLDHRLALARRRLGGIMTGR
;
A
#
# COMPACT_ATOMS: atom_id res chain seq x y z
N MET A 1 51.77 -15.43 -22.90
CA MET A 1 50.75 -16.23 -23.62
C MET A 1 50.77 -17.64 -23.05
N PRO A 2 49.71 -18.13 -22.37
CA PRO A 2 48.53 -17.44 -21.88
C PRO A 2 48.47 -17.35 -20.33
N GLU A 3 47.90 -16.24 -19.89
CA GLU A 3 47.40 -15.99 -18.53
C GLU A 3 46.12 -16.81 -18.34
N HIS A 4 46.09 -17.71 -17.36
CA HIS A 4 44.82 -18.25 -16.89
C HIS A 4 44.19 -17.26 -15.92
N SER A 5 43.34 -16.38 -16.46
CA SER A 5 42.38 -15.61 -15.68
C SER A 5 41.44 -16.59 -14.96
N PHE A 6 41.66 -16.78 -13.66
CA PHE A 6 40.66 -17.39 -12.80
C PHE A 6 39.51 -16.38 -12.67
N ARG A 7 38.53 -16.46 -13.57
CA ARG A 7 37.25 -15.77 -13.41
C ARG A 7 36.54 -16.47 -12.25
N PRO A 8 36.29 -15.81 -11.11
CA PRO A 8 35.40 -16.40 -10.12
C PRO A 8 34.00 -16.49 -10.75
N THR A 9 33.54 -17.72 -10.92
CA THR A 9 32.17 -18.04 -11.32
C THR A 9 31.20 -17.32 -10.39
N ARG A 10 30.18 -16.69 -10.97
CA ARG A 10 29.14 -15.84 -10.36
C ARG A 10 28.20 -16.60 -9.41
N SER A 11 28.72 -17.55 -8.62
CA SER A 11 27.93 -18.55 -7.88
C SER A 11 28.37 -18.75 -6.42
N GLN A 12 29.15 -17.82 -5.85
CA GLN A 12 29.53 -17.87 -4.42
C GLN A 12 29.54 -16.51 -3.73
N LEU A 13 28.63 -15.61 -4.11
CA LEU A 13 28.34 -14.41 -3.32
C LEU A 13 27.10 -14.66 -2.46
N THR A 14 27.41 -15.01 -1.20
CA THR A 14 26.66 -14.56 -0.03
C THR A 14 25.36 -15.31 0.29
N THR A 15 25.52 -16.59 0.64
CA THR A 15 24.72 -17.23 1.71
C THR A 15 25.11 -16.59 3.04
N GLN A 16 24.60 -15.39 3.30
CA GLN A 16 24.78 -14.71 4.59
C GLN A 16 23.41 -14.13 4.97
N ASP A 17 22.71 -14.89 5.81
CA ASP A 17 21.57 -14.49 6.65
C ASP A 17 20.58 -13.47 6.05
N ALA A 18 19.67 -13.98 5.22
CA ALA A 18 18.44 -13.28 4.82
C ALA A 18 17.32 -13.44 5.88
N THR A 19 17.65 -13.25 7.16
CA THR A 19 16.75 -13.41 8.32
C THR A 19 15.86 -12.19 8.59
N GLY A 20 15.93 -11.15 7.75
CA GLY A 20 15.05 -10.00 7.84
C GLY A 20 13.64 -10.28 7.30
N PRO A 21 12.60 -9.60 7.81
CA PRO A 21 11.27 -9.67 7.21
C PRO A 21 11.33 -9.15 5.77
N VAL A 22 10.72 -9.89 4.85
CA VAL A 22 10.49 -9.48 3.46
C VAL A 22 9.05 -9.06 3.30
N VAL A 23 8.81 -8.08 2.44
CA VAL A 23 7.44 -7.75 2.03
C VAL A 23 7.14 -8.44 0.70
N ARG A 24 6.04 -9.18 0.69
CA ARG A 24 5.59 -9.92 -0.48
C ARG A 24 4.20 -9.49 -0.85
N ARG A 25 4.01 -9.15 -2.12
CA ARG A 25 2.69 -8.99 -2.75
C ARG A 25 2.26 -10.34 -3.32
N ILE A 26 1.07 -10.77 -2.95
CA ILE A 26 0.44 -11.99 -3.44
C ILE A 26 -0.89 -11.61 -4.05
N ASP A 27 -1.02 -11.76 -5.37
CA ASP A 27 -2.25 -11.48 -6.11
C ASP A 27 -3.06 -12.77 -6.23
N LEU A 28 -4.32 -12.72 -5.83
CA LEU A 28 -5.25 -13.84 -5.84
C LEU A 28 -6.71 -13.37 -6.03
N PRO A 29 -7.65 -14.26 -6.39
CA PRO A 29 -9.05 -13.90 -6.52
C PRO A 29 -9.62 -13.38 -5.19
N GLY A 30 -10.14 -12.15 -5.18
CA GLY A 30 -10.72 -11.52 -3.98
C GLY A 30 -11.90 -12.31 -3.43
N GLN A 31 -12.70 -12.92 -4.31
CA GLN A 31 -13.81 -13.80 -3.89
C GLN A 31 -13.32 -15.02 -3.12
N GLY A 32 -12.13 -15.54 -3.44
CA GLY A 32 -11.47 -16.60 -2.67
C GLY A 32 -11.12 -16.17 -1.25
N LEU A 33 -10.93 -14.87 -1.02
CA LEU A 33 -10.71 -14.28 0.29
C LEU A 33 -12.00 -13.83 1.00
N GLY A 34 -13.17 -14.07 0.41
CA GLY A 34 -14.44 -13.61 0.93
C GLY A 34 -14.74 -12.13 0.64
N PHE A 35 -14.02 -11.50 -0.29
CA PHE A 35 -14.28 -10.14 -0.76
C PHE A 35 -14.88 -10.16 -2.17
N PRO A 36 -16.17 -9.84 -2.35
CA PRO A 36 -16.72 -9.61 -3.68
C PRO A 36 -16.06 -8.37 -4.31
N PRO A 37 -16.04 -8.25 -5.65
CA PRO A 37 -15.43 -7.09 -6.30
C PRO A 37 -16.03 -5.76 -5.79
N PRO A 38 -15.22 -4.82 -5.30
CA PRO A 38 -15.70 -3.50 -4.88
C PRO A 38 -16.03 -2.61 -6.08
N PRO A 39 -16.87 -1.56 -5.91
CA PRO A 39 -17.20 -0.61 -6.97
C PRO A 39 -16.02 0.27 -7.44
N SER A 40 -14.96 0.39 -6.63
CA SER A 40 -13.72 1.10 -6.94
C SER A 40 -12.55 0.42 -6.24
N THR A 41 -11.31 0.73 -6.63
CA THR A 41 -10.13 0.23 -5.90
C THR A 41 -10.17 0.71 -4.45
N VAL A 42 -9.85 -0.19 -3.53
CA VAL A 42 -9.82 0.09 -2.09
C VAL A 42 -8.58 -0.51 -1.44
N ASP A 43 -7.80 0.33 -0.78
CA ASP A 43 -6.69 -0.08 0.08
C ASP A 43 -7.24 -0.32 1.47
N VAL A 44 -6.91 -1.46 2.04
CA VAL A 44 -7.54 -1.94 3.26
C VAL A 44 -6.48 -2.38 4.25
N LYS A 45 -6.63 -1.89 5.48
CA LYS A 45 -5.97 -2.44 6.64
C LYS A 45 -7.00 -3.03 7.58
N MET A 46 -6.76 -4.24 8.04
CA MET A 46 -7.62 -4.92 9.00
C MET A 46 -6.93 -5.02 10.35
N GLU A 47 -7.59 -4.53 11.39
CA GLU A 47 -7.09 -4.60 12.76
C GLU A 47 -8.00 -5.53 13.57
N ARG A 48 -7.45 -6.66 14.04
CA ARG A 48 -8.18 -7.61 14.87
C ARG A 48 -8.42 -7.05 16.28
N ARG A 49 -9.59 -7.33 16.85
CA ARG A 49 -9.98 -6.95 18.21
C ARG A 49 -10.83 -8.05 18.85
N GLY A 50 -10.20 -8.92 19.63
CA GLY A 50 -10.88 -10.09 20.21
C GLY A 50 -11.46 -10.96 19.09
N GLU A 51 -12.76 -11.21 19.15
CA GLU A 51 -13.49 -11.96 18.11
C GLU A 51 -13.85 -11.12 16.87
N GLY A 52 -13.76 -9.79 17.00
CA GLY A 52 -14.10 -8.82 15.98
C GLY A 52 -12.91 -8.28 15.18
N CYS A 53 -13.21 -7.40 14.23
CA CYS A 53 -12.19 -6.69 13.46
C CYS A 53 -12.63 -5.26 13.10
N THR A 54 -11.66 -4.39 12.86
CA THR A 54 -11.88 -3.08 12.26
C THR A 54 -11.29 -3.08 10.85
N PHE A 55 -12.11 -2.73 9.88
CA PHE A 55 -11.76 -2.57 8.47
C PHE A 55 -11.54 -1.08 8.21
N LEU A 56 -10.29 -0.70 7.98
CA LEU A 56 -9.90 0.66 7.61
C LEU A 56 -9.67 0.68 6.11
N ALA A 57 -10.50 1.42 5.37
CA ALA A 57 -10.41 1.50 3.93
C ALA A 57 -10.04 2.92 3.47
N LEU A 58 -9.12 2.98 2.53
CA LEU A 58 -8.81 4.15 1.72
C LEU A 58 -9.29 3.92 0.29
N THR A 59 -9.92 4.93 -0.28
CA THR A 59 -10.60 4.88 -1.57
C THR A 59 -10.18 6.06 -2.42
N GLU A 60 -10.53 5.98 -3.70
CA GLU A 60 -10.56 7.17 -4.55
C GLU A 60 -11.44 8.28 -3.96
N PRO A 61 -11.15 9.56 -4.26
CA PRO A 61 -11.93 10.70 -3.77
C PRO A 61 -13.42 10.56 -4.10
N GLY A 62 -14.28 10.63 -3.07
CA GLY A 62 -15.74 10.58 -3.23
C GLY A 62 -16.31 9.16 -3.30
N LYS A 63 -15.48 8.11 -3.30
CA LYS A 63 -15.92 6.71 -3.39
C LYS A 63 -16.19 6.04 -2.04
N ALA A 64 -15.82 6.67 -0.92
CA ALA A 64 -16.00 6.09 0.41
C ALA A 64 -17.44 5.69 0.74
N THR A 65 -18.44 6.44 0.24
CA THR A 65 -19.86 6.09 0.43
C THR A 65 -20.28 4.85 -0.37
N GLU A 66 -19.79 4.69 -1.59
CA GLU A 66 -20.05 3.51 -2.43
C GLU A 66 -19.41 2.27 -1.79
N ILE A 67 -18.18 2.40 -1.29
CA ILE A 67 -17.51 1.32 -0.55
C ILE A 67 -18.23 1.01 0.78
N GLY A 68 -18.78 2.03 1.44
CA GLY A 68 -19.59 1.83 2.63
C GLY A 68 -20.82 0.94 2.37
N ARG A 69 -21.53 1.18 1.27
CA ARG A 69 -22.65 0.32 0.83
C ARG A 69 -22.21 -1.08 0.44
N TRP A 70 -21.07 -1.19 -0.23
CA TRP A 70 -20.47 -2.49 -0.56
C TRP A 70 -20.13 -3.32 0.68
N LEU A 71 -19.87 -2.68 1.83
CA LEU A 71 -19.63 -3.37 3.10
C LEU A 71 -20.90 -3.78 3.85
N GLU A 72 -22.08 -3.22 3.52
CA GLU A 72 -23.35 -3.52 4.22
C GLU A 72 -23.68 -5.02 4.32
N PRO A 73 -23.46 -5.85 3.28
CA PRO A 73 -23.71 -7.30 3.36
C PRO A 73 -22.89 -8.02 4.43
N PHE A 74 -21.76 -7.44 4.85
CA PHE A 74 -20.92 -7.98 5.94
C PHE A 74 -21.39 -7.56 7.33
N GLN A 75 -22.45 -6.74 7.41
CA GLN A 75 -23.09 -6.30 8.64
C GLN A 75 -22.13 -5.64 9.66
N PRO A 76 -21.44 -4.55 9.27
CA PRO A 76 -20.65 -3.80 10.23
C PRO A 76 -21.54 -3.23 11.34
N THR A 77 -21.10 -3.36 12.60
CA THR A 77 -21.79 -2.79 13.76
C THR A 77 -21.66 -1.27 13.83
N ARG A 78 -20.64 -0.71 13.16
CA ARG A 78 -20.48 0.73 12.97
C ARG A 78 -19.75 1.02 11.68
N LEU A 79 -20.19 2.06 10.97
CA LEU A 79 -19.57 2.54 9.75
C LEU A 79 -19.38 4.06 9.84
N ASP A 80 -18.14 4.51 9.89
CA ASP A 80 -17.77 5.93 9.93
C ASP A 80 -17.05 6.30 8.62
N ILE A 81 -17.57 7.26 7.87
CA ILE A 81 -16.90 7.83 6.70
C ILE A 81 -16.17 9.10 7.14
N ALA A 82 -14.93 9.28 6.67
CA ALA A 82 -14.16 10.48 6.94
C ALA A 82 -14.92 11.74 6.45
N PRO A 83 -14.85 12.87 7.17
CA PRO A 83 -15.51 14.09 6.72
C PRO A 83 -14.82 14.70 5.49
N GLY A 84 -15.56 15.51 4.73
CA GLY A 84 -15.03 16.29 3.60
C GLY A 84 -15.90 16.19 2.34
N LEU A 85 -15.59 17.02 1.35
CA LEU A 85 -16.32 17.09 0.07
C LEU A 85 -16.08 15.87 -0.84
N ALA A 86 -14.94 15.20 -0.67
CA ALA A 86 -14.56 14.01 -1.42
C ALA A 86 -13.87 13.01 -0.48
N PRO A 87 -14.63 12.38 0.43
CA PRO A 87 -14.07 11.53 1.46
C PRO A 87 -13.34 10.35 0.83
N LYS A 88 -12.12 10.09 1.32
CA LYS A 88 -11.25 9.00 0.88
C LYS A 88 -11.16 7.87 1.89
N GLY A 89 -11.61 8.09 3.12
CA GLY A 89 -11.42 7.16 4.21
C GLY A 89 -12.76 6.67 4.73
N LEU A 90 -12.83 5.39 5.09
CA LEU A 90 -13.91 4.84 5.89
C LEU A 90 -13.37 3.83 6.91
N ARG A 91 -14.13 3.69 7.99
CA ARG A 91 -13.88 2.73 9.06
C ARG A 91 -15.14 1.94 9.28
N ALA A 92 -15.07 0.63 9.06
CA ALA A 92 -16.14 -0.30 9.42
C ALA A 92 -15.69 -1.16 10.60
N ARG A 93 -16.51 -1.23 11.64
CA ARG A 93 -16.29 -2.07 12.82
C ARG A 93 -17.18 -3.29 12.75
N PHE A 94 -16.64 -4.42 13.14
CA PHE A 94 -17.34 -5.68 13.28
C PHE A 94 -17.04 -6.22 14.67
N ASP A 95 -18.06 -6.48 15.48
CA ASP A 95 -17.86 -7.07 16.81
C ASP A 95 -17.55 -8.57 16.73
N THR A 96 -17.95 -9.22 15.64
CA THR A 96 -17.50 -10.56 15.24
C THR A 96 -16.95 -10.49 13.81
N THR A 97 -15.80 -11.10 13.57
CA THR A 97 -15.19 -11.15 12.24
C THR A 97 -16.15 -11.85 11.26
N PRO A 98 -16.48 -11.23 10.11
CA PRO A 98 -17.36 -11.86 9.13
C PRO A 98 -16.86 -13.26 8.74
N ALA A 99 -17.80 -14.22 8.66
CA ALA A 99 -17.49 -15.62 8.38
C ALA A 99 -16.61 -15.82 7.13
N PRO A 100 -16.83 -15.12 5.99
CA PRO A 100 -15.98 -15.25 4.81
C PRO A 100 -14.50 -14.88 5.05
N TRP A 101 -14.22 -14.02 6.03
CA TRP A 101 -12.85 -13.51 6.28
C TRP A 101 -12.13 -14.29 7.38
N THR A 102 -12.84 -15.10 8.16
CA THR A 102 -12.32 -15.71 9.40
C THR A 102 -11.11 -16.62 9.11
N SER A 103 -11.27 -17.57 8.18
CA SER A 103 -10.19 -18.50 7.82
C SER A 103 -9.02 -17.78 7.18
N VAL A 104 -9.28 -16.85 6.28
CA VAL A 104 -8.27 -16.08 5.57
C VAL A 104 -7.40 -15.27 6.53
N LEU A 105 -8.03 -14.51 7.43
CA LEU A 105 -7.30 -13.71 8.40
C LEU A 105 -6.52 -14.57 9.40
N ALA A 106 -6.94 -15.81 9.63
CA ALA A 106 -6.25 -16.75 10.51
C ALA A 106 -5.04 -17.40 9.81
N GLU A 107 -5.15 -17.66 8.51
CA GLU A 107 -4.14 -18.39 7.73
C GLU A 107 -3.10 -17.50 7.06
N ILE A 108 -3.45 -16.24 6.80
CA ILE A 108 -2.63 -15.29 6.07
C ILE A 108 -2.29 -14.12 7.01
N PRO A 109 -1.00 -13.87 7.29
CA PRO A 109 -0.55 -12.70 8.05
C PRO A 109 -0.63 -11.43 7.17
N ILE A 110 -1.85 -10.94 6.95
CA ILE A 110 -2.13 -9.77 6.13
C ILE A 110 -1.65 -8.50 6.85
N ALA A 111 -0.66 -7.82 6.28
CA ALA A 111 -0.25 -6.48 6.73
C ALA A 111 -1.23 -5.42 6.19
N TYR A 112 -1.53 -5.49 4.90
CA TYR A 112 -2.59 -4.75 4.23
C TYR A 112 -3.00 -5.48 2.95
N LEU A 113 -4.11 -5.07 2.34
CA LEU A 113 -4.64 -5.65 1.12
C LEU A 113 -5.19 -4.55 0.20
N VAL A 114 -5.10 -4.75 -1.10
CA VAL A 114 -5.70 -3.88 -2.12
C VAL A 114 -6.71 -4.71 -2.90
N LEU A 115 -7.97 -4.26 -2.93
CA LEU A 115 -9.04 -4.90 -3.69
C LEU A 115 -9.36 -4.06 -4.92
N THR A 116 -9.44 -4.70 -6.08
CA THR A 116 -9.76 -4.01 -7.34
C THR A 116 -11.16 -4.38 -7.84
N PRO A 117 -11.82 -3.51 -8.61
CA PRO A 117 -13.14 -3.80 -9.21
C PRO A 117 -13.15 -5.01 -10.14
N GLN A 118 -11.98 -5.45 -10.62
CA GLN A 118 -11.82 -6.66 -11.43
C GLN A 118 -11.85 -7.94 -10.58
N GLY A 119 -12.00 -7.82 -9.26
CA GLY A 119 -12.08 -8.96 -8.34
C GLY A 119 -10.72 -9.53 -7.95
N ILE A 120 -9.63 -8.78 -8.13
CA ILE A 120 -8.29 -9.18 -7.67
C ILE A 120 -8.07 -8.62 -6.26
N ALA A 121 -7.57 -9.47 -5.36
CA ALA A 121 -7.01 -9.07 -4.10
C ALA A 121 -5.48 -9.17 -4.16
N SER A 122 -4.81 -8.05 -3.95
CA SER A 122 -3.36 -7.99 -3.74
C SER A 122 -3.10 -7.97 -2.24
N VAL A 123 -2.65 -9.09 -1.69
CA VAL A 123 -2.35 -9.23 -0.26
C VAL A 123 -0.87 -8.96 -0.01
N PHE A 124 -0.57 -8.12 0.97
CA PHE A 124 0.78 -7.78 1.35
C PHE A 124 1.11 -8.42 2.70
N VAL A 125 2.22 -9.15 2.72
CA VAL A 125 2.68 -9.93 3.86
C VAL A 125 4.08 -9.44 4.24
N GLU A 126 4.28 -9.10 5.52
CA GLU A 126 5.58 -8.74 6.09
C GLU A 126 6.04 -9.86 7.04
N GLU A 127 6.80 -10.81 6.50
CA GLU A 127 7.17 -12.04 7.22
C GLU A 127 8.56 -12.52 6.80
N THR A 128 9.09 -13.53 7.48
CA THR A 128 10.36 -14.17 7.04
C THR A 128 10.21 -14.81 5.65
N ARG A 129 11.31 -14.89 4.91
CA ARG A 129 11.32 -15.47 3.56
C ARG A 129 10.80 -16.93 3.54
N ASP A 130 11.08 -17.72 4.57
CA ASP A 130 10.61 -19.09 4.69
C ASP A 130 9.11 -19.18 5.01
N THR A 131 8.61 -18.32 5.92
CA THR A 131 7.17 -18.19 6.20
C THR A 131 6.40 -17.84 4.92
N VAL A 132 6.88 -16.84 4.16
CA VAL A 132 6.28 -16.41 2.89
C VAL A 132 6.31 -17.54 1.86
N ARG A 133 7.43 -18.26 1.73
CA ARG A 133 7.53 -19.39 0.80
C ARG A 133 6.52 -20.48 1.14
N GLY A 134 6.40 -20.84 2.41
CA GLY A 134 5.43 -21.84 2.90
C GLY A 134 3.98 -21.41 2.67
N LEU A 135 3.69 -20.12 2.90
CA LEU A 135 2.38 -19.52 2.62
C LEU A 135 2.03 -19.60 1.13
N VAL A 136 2.91 -19.12 0.24
CA VAL A 136 2.68 -19.15 -1.21
C VAL A 136 2.47 -20.57 -1.71
N ALA A 137 3.25 -21.54 -1.21
CA ALA A 137 3.10 -22.94 -1.57
C ALA A 137 1.73 -23.53 -1.13
N ARG A 138 1.24 -23.14 0.05
CA ARG A 138 -0.11 -23.50 0.53
C ARG A 138 -1.20 -22.87 -0.33
N LEU A 139 -1.13 -21.56 -0.56
CA LEU A 139 -2.13 -20.81 -1.33
C LEU A 139 -2.24 -21.34 -2.77
N ARG A 140 -1.13 -21.73 -3.40
CA ARG A 140 -1.11 -22.34 -4.74
C ARG A 140 -1.89 -23.65 -4.86
N ARG A 141 -2.12 -24.38 -3.75
CA ARG A 141 -2.94 -25.60 -3.76
C ARG A 141 -4.42 -25.28 -3.97
N THR A 142 -4.86 -24.15 -3.44
CA THR A 142 -6.25 -23.67 -3.54
C THR A 142 -6.45 -22.80 -4.78
N TRP A 143 -5.47 -21.97 -5.10
CA TRP A 143 -5.49 -21.00 -6.19
C TRP A 143 -4.21 -21.16 -7.03
N PRO A 144 -4.19 -22.05 -8.03
CA PRO A 144 -3.01 -22.32 -8.86
C PRO A 144 -2.46 -21.08 -9.58
N GLU A 145 -3.33 -20.11 -9.88
CA GLU A 145 -3.06 -18.89 -10.63
C GLU A 145 -2.45 -17.74 -9.81
N ILE A 146 -2.19 -17.91 -8.51
CA ILE A 146 -1.65 -16.81 -7.71
C ILE A 146 -0.30 -16.32 -8.23
N ARG A 147 -0.17 -14.99 -8.28
CA ARG A 147 1.08 -14.32 -8.62
C ARG A 147 1.72 -13.82 -7.34
N SER A 148 2.98 -14.16 -7.10
CA SER A 148 3.70 -13.72 -5.91
C SER A 148 4.97 -13.00 -6.30
N ARG A 149 5.09 -11.73 -5.90
CA ARG A 149 6.19 -10.84 -6.25
C ARG A 149 6.80 -10.24 -4.98
N GLU A 150 8.12 -10.09 -4.97
CA GLU A 150 8.79 -9.30 -3.93
C GLU A 150 8.40 -7.84 -4.17
N THR A 151 8.10 -7.13 -3.10
CA THR A 151 7.76 -5.71 -3.21
C THR A 151 8.37 -4.94 -2.06
N HIS A 152 8.70 -3.68 -2.32
CA HIS A 152 9.09 -2.73 -1.29
C HIS A 152 7.89 -1.95 -0.75
N ILE A 153 6.72 -2.08 -1.39
CA ILE A 153 5.49 -1.43 -1.00
C ILE A 153 4.99 -2.13 0.27
N GLY A 154 5.14 -1.45 1.41
CA GLY A 154 4.90 -1.99 2.75
C GLY A 154 6.13 -1.96 3.67
N GLN A 155 7.35 -1.83 3.13
CA GLN A 155 8.55 -1.62 3.96
C GLN A 155 8.81 -0.17 4.35
N HIS A 156 8.03 0.77 3.83
CA HIS A 156 8.16 2.14 4.29
C HIS A 156 7.41 2.37 5.59
N LYS A 157 7.84 1.70 6.68
CA LYS A 157 7.86 2.39 7.97
C LYS A 157 8.76 3.60 7.78
N VAL A 158 8.16 4.72 7.41
CA VAL A 158 8.79 6.04 7.44
C VAL A 158 9.49 6.13 8.78
N ARG A 159 10.83 6.06 8.78
CA ARG A 159 11.63 6.12 10.02
C ARG A 159 11.65 7.57 10.51
N LEU A 160 10.52 8.02 11.04
CA LEU A 160 10.43 9.27 11.76
C LEU A 160 11.31 9.17 13.00
N THR A 161 12.06 10.23 13.30
CA THR A 161 12.69 10.33 14.61
C THR A 161 11.61 10.40 15.68
N PRO A 162 11.88 10.00 16.94
CA PRO A 162 10.90 10.09 18.02
C PRO A 162 10.25 11.47 18.14
N ARG A 163 11.04 12.53 17.93
CA ARG A 163 10.56 13.91 18.00
C ARG A 163 9.67 14.30 16.82
N GLN A 164 9.96 13.81 15.61
CA GLN A 164 9.10 14.00 14.44
C GLN A 164 7.77 13.26 14.60
N LEU A 165 7.82 12.02 15.09
CA LEU A 165 6.62 11.24 15.37
C LEU A 165 5.75 11.93 16.43
N GLU A 166 6.37 12.45 17.49
CA GLU A 166 5.68 13.17 18.56
C GLU A 166 4.96 14.43 18.06
N ILE A 167 5.64 15.31 17.31
CA ILE A 167 5.00 16.54 16.81
C ILE A 167 3.88 16.24 15.81
N LEU A 168 4.06 15.25 14.92
CA LEU A 168 3.05 14.85 13.95
C LEU A 168 1.83 14.21 14.63
N SER A 169 2.07 13.35 15.62
CA SER A 169 1.00 12.71 16.39
C SER A 169 0.18 13.76 17.15
N LEU A 170 0.86 14.74 17.76
CA LEU A 170 0.21 15.84 18.46
C LEU A 170 -0.55 16.77 17.50
N ALA A 171 0.01 17.04 16.32
CA ALA A 171 -0.64 17.84 15.28
C ALA A 171 -1.94 17.18 14.80
N VAL A 172 -1.92 15.87 14.56
CA VAL A 172 -3.11 15.08 14.19
C VAL A 172 -4.13 15.09 15.33
N ALA A 173 -3.71 14.74 16.55
CA ALA A 173 -4.61 14.61 17.70
C ALA A 173 -5.33 15.92 18.06
N LEU A 174 -4.69 17.07 17.81
CA LEU A 174 -5.25 18.38 18.12
C LEU A 174 -5.94 19.06 16.93
N GLY A 175 -6.02 18.39 15.77
CA GLY A 175 -6.71 18.90 14.60
C GLY A 175 -5.98 20.03 13.86
N TYR A 176 -4.64 20.01 13.86
CA TYR A 176 -3.81 20.94 13.07
C TYR A 176 -4.01 20.78 11.55
N TYR A 177 -4.29 19.56 11.10
CA TYR A 177 -4.55 19.23 9.69
C TYR A 177 -6.02 19.23 9.31
N GLU A 178 -6.93 19.52 10.24
CA GLU A 178 -8.36 19.58 9.95
C GLU A 178 -8.74 20.83 9.15
N LEU A 179 -9.89 20.77 8.48
CA LEU A 179 -10.48 21.88 7.74
C LEU A 179 -11.92 22.08 8.25
N PRO A 180 -12.20 23.14 9.05
CA PRO A 180 -11.26 24.16 9.54
C PRO A 180 -10.28 23.62 10.59
N ARG A 181 -9.08 24.22 10.67
CA ARG A 181 -8.05 23.84 11.65
C ARG A 181 -8.54 24.14 13.06
N ARG A 182 -8.38 23.19 13.99
CA ARG A 182 -8.71 23.40 15.41
C ARG A 182 -7.61 24.10 16.18
N ILE A 183 -6.36 23.92 15.76
CA ILE A 183 -5.20 24.61 16.33
C ILE A 183 -4.28 25.13 15.24
N ASP A 184 -3.47 26.13 15.59
CA ASP A 184 -2.41 26.65 14.75
C ASP A 184 -1.02 26.11 15.18
N LEU A 185 -0.01 26.39 14.36
CA LEU A 185 1.37 25.95 14.61
C LEU A 185 1.92 26.52 15.91
N ARG A 186 1.55 27.77 16.25
CA ARG A 186 2.00 28.42 17.49
C ARG A 186 1.51 27.68 18.72
N THR A 187 0.24 27.28 18.73
CA THR A 187 -0.37 26.50 19.81
C THR A 187 0.27 25.13 19.93
N LEU A 188 0.56 24.47 18.80
CA LEU A 188 1.26 23.20 18.76
C LEU A 188 2.68 23.30 19.36
N CYS A 189 3.46 24.29 18.93
CA CYS A 189 4.83 24.51 19.44
C CYS A 189 4.84 24.84 20.93
N LYS A 190 3.87 25.63 21.41
CA LYS A 190 3.71 25.93 22.83
C LYS A 190 3.46 24.67 23.66
N LYS A 191 2.64 23.73 23.17
CA LYS A 191 2.38 22.44 23.85
C LYS A 191 3.61 21.53 23.88
N MET A 192 4.47 21.63 22.87
CA MET A 192 5.72 20.86 22.77
C MET A 192 6.91 21.48 23.53
N GLY A 193 6.78 22.72 24.00
CA GLY A 193 7.88 23.45 24.65
C GLY A 193 9.02 23.82 23.71
N ILE A 194 8.73 24.08 22.43
CA ILE A 194 9.76 24.41 21.41
C ILE A 194 9.48 25.75 20.71
N SER A 195 10.51 26.31 20.07
CA SER A 195 10.36 27.52 19.28
C SER A 195 9.52 27.29 18.02
N LEU A 196 8.92 28.36 17.49
CA LEU A 196 8.10 28.29 16.28
C LEU A 196 8.89 27.80 15.06
N GLY A 197 10.14 28.28 14.91
CA GLY A 197 11.05 27.85 13.84
C GLY A 197 11.42 26.38 13.96
N ALA A 198 11.75 25.90 15.17
CA ALA A 198 12.07 24.50 15.39
C ALA A 198 10.88 23.58 15.11
N GLY A 199 9.67 23.97 15.54
CA GLY A 199 8.46 23.18 15.28
C GLY A 199 8.07 23.14 13.79
N SER A 200 8.20 24.27 13.09
CA SER A 200 7.99 24.34 11.64
C SER A 200 8.93 23.41 10.88
N GLU A 201 10.22 23.45 11.20
CA GLU A 201 11.24 22.60 10.58
C GLU A 201 10.99 21.12 10.87
N LEU A 202 10.67 20.79 12.12
CA LEU A 202 10.44 19.43 12.55
C LEU A 202 9.21 18.81 11.87
N LEU A 203 8.12 19.57 11.76
CA LEU A 203 6.94 19.18 10.97
C LEU A 203 7.30 18.99 9.51
N ARG A 204 7.90 20.00 8.86
CA ARG A 204 8.23 19.95 7.43
C ARG A 204 9.11 18.74 7.11
N ARG A 205 10.09 18.42 7.95
CA ARG A 205 10.95 17.24 7.76
C ARG A 205 10.19 15.93 7.95
N GLY A 206 9.30 15.85 8.93
CA GLY A 206 8.47 14.66 9.14
C GLY A 206 7.47 14.45 7.99
N GLU A 207 6.80 15.52 7.57
CA GLU A 207 5.87 15.56 6.44
C GLU A 207 6.56 15.19 5.13
N ALA A 208 7.72 15.79 4.83
CA ALA A 208 8.48 15.46 3.63
C ALA A 208 8.86 13.98 3.60
N LEU A 209 9.30 13.41 4.72
CA LEU A 209 9.66 11.99 4.80
C LEU A 209 8.46 11.08 4.53
N ILE A 210 7.28 11.43 5.06
CA ILE A 210 6.02 10.71 4.80
C ILE A 210 5.62 10.82 3.33
N MET A 211 5.62 12.04 2.79
CA MET A 211 5.20 12.31 1.41
C MET A 211 6.14 11.65 0.40
N THR A 212 7.46 11.79 0.56
CA THR A 212 8.46 11.13 -0.29
C THR A 212 8.28 9.63 -0.24
N SER A 213 8.19 9.05 0.96
CA SER A 213 7.96 7.62 1.10
C SER A 213 6.66 7.14 0.45
N HIS A 214 5.59 7.94 0.53
CA HIS A 214 4.32 7.59 -0.08
C HIS A 214 4.39 7.66 -1.61
N ILE A 215 4.99 8.74 -2.15
CA ILE A 215 5.18 8.93 -3.60
C ILE A 215 6.15 7.90 -4.17
N ASP A 216 7.25 7.58 -3.48
CA ASP A 216 8.19 6.55 -3.91
C ASP A 216 7.52 5.16 -3.93
N GLY A 217 6.65 4.91 -2.95
CA GLY A 217 5.80 3.71 -2.92
C GLY A 217 4.86 3.63 -4.12
N LEU A 218 4.20 4.74 -4.47
CA LEU A 218 3.31 4.83 -5.64
C LEU A 218 4.08 4.74 -6.97
N ALA A 219 5.23 5.42 -7.09
CA ALA A 219 6.03 5.40 -8.31
C ALA A 219 6.59 3.98 -8.60
N ALA A 220 6.98 3.24 -7.56
CA ALA A 220 7.39 1.84 -7.71
C ALA A 220 6.25 0.93 -8.23
N GLU A 221 4.98 1.32 -8.06
CA GLU A 221 3.83 0.64 -8.65
C GLU A 221 3.68 0.98 -10.14
N ASP A 222 3.76 2.27 -10.50
CA ASP A 222 3.63 2.76 -11.88
C ASP A 222 4.76 2.27 -12.80
N TRP A 223 6.01 2.19 -12.31
CA TRP A 223 7.14 1.72 -13.12
C TRP A 223 7.03 0.23 -13.48
N HIS A 224 6.37 -0.60 -12.67
CA HIS A 224 6.14 -2.02 -12.98
C HIS A 224 4.94 -2.25 -13.90
N GLU A 225 3.92 -1.39 -13.89
CA GLU A 225 2.90 -1.39 -14.95
C GLU A 225 3.50 -0.96 -16.30
N MET A 226 4.42 0.01 -16.29
CA MET A 226 5.19 0.39 -17.48
C MET A 226 6.10 -0.74 -17.97
N GLU A 227 6.80 -1.46 -17.10
CA GLU A 227 7.69 -2.56 -17.48
C GLU A 227 6.91 -3.76 -18.07
N HIS A 228 5.73 -4.08 -17.51
CA HIS A 228 4.82 -5.09 -18.07
C HIS A 228 4.16 -4.67 -19.40
N MET A 229 3.87 -3.37 -19.58
CA MET A 229 3.32 -2.84 -20.83
C MET A 229 4.40 -2.70 -21.91
N VAL A 230 5.67 -2.62 -21.51
CA VAL A 230 6.82 -2.65 -22.41
C VAL A 230 7.08 -4.09 -22.87
N ASP A 231 6.99 -5.10 -22.00
CA ASP A 231 7.28 -6.50 -22.37
C ASP A 231 6.30 -7.17 -23.36
N GLU A 232 5.04 -6.70 -23.47
CA GLU A 232 4.05 -7.29 -24.40
C GLU A 232 4.14 -6.77 -25.85
N ASP A 233 4.89 -5.70 -26.13
CA ASP A 233 5.01 -5.09 -27.47
C ASP A 233 6.47 -4.68 -27.81
N TRP A 234 7.46 -5.20 -27.07
CA TRP A 234 8.88 -4.86 -27.25
C TRP A 234 9.51 -5.61 -28.44
N ASP A 235 9.19 -5.17 -29.66
CA ASP A 235 10.02 -5.51 -30.81
C ASP A 235 11.30 -4.65 -30.78
N GLN A 236 12.46 -5.29 -30.61
CA GLN A 236 13.77 -4.63 -30.58
C GLN A 236 14.18 -4.02 -31.93
N THR A 237 13.43 -4.25 -33.00
CA THR A 237 13.74 -3.73 -34.34
C THR A 237 13.20 -2.31 -34.60
N THR A 238 12.35 -1.77 -33.72
CA THR A 238 11.75 -0.45 -33.94
C THR A 238 12.67 0.69 -33.44
N PRO A 239 13.02 1.69 -34.28
CA PRO A 239 13.86 2.82 -33.90
C PRO A 239 13.29 3.66 -32.74
N LEU A 240 14.15 4.06 -31.80
CA LEU A 240 13.82 4.75 -30.56
C LEU A 240 12.93 6.00 -30.76
N ASP A 241 13.16 6.75 -31.84
CA ASP A 241 12.43 7.98 -32.15
C ASP A 241 10.95 7.73 -32.47
N HIS A 242 10.65 6.60 -33.12
CA HIS A 242 9.27 6.19 -33.45
C HIS A 242 8.52 5.72 -32.18
N ARG A 243 9.25 5.16 -31.21
CA ARG A 243 8.71 4.69 -29.92
C ARG A 243 8.30 5.86 -29.02
N LEU A 244 9.14 6.90 -28.96
CA LEU A 244 8.84 8.11 -28.20
C LEU A 244 7.67 8.90 -28.81
N ALA A 245 7.48 8.84 -30.13
CA ALA A 245 6.35 9.46 -30.80
C ALA A 245 5.00 8.76 -30.50
N LEU A 246 4.98 7.41 -30.44
CA LEU A 246 3.79 6.62 -30.08
C LEU A 246 3.39 6.80 -28.61
N ALA A 247 4.36 6.77 -27.69
CA ALA A 247 4.13 7.00 -26.27
C ALA A 247 3.56 8.40 -25.99
N ARG A 248 4.10 9.44 -26.65
CA ARG A 248 3.58 10.82 -26.54
C ARG A 248 2.17 10.98 -27.10
N ARG A 249 1.82 10.28 -28.20
CA ARG A 249 0.46 10.28 -28.75
C ARG A 249 -0.56 9.61 -27.83
N ARG A 250 -0.21 8.51 -27.17
CA ARG A 250 -1.10 7.81 -26.22
C ARG A 250 -1.30 8.59 -24.92
N LEU A 251 -0.25 9.22 -24.40
CA LEU A 251 -0.33 10.08 -23.22
C LEU A 251 -1.10 11.38 -23.49
N GLY A 252 -1.03 11.93 -24.71
CA GLY A 252 -1.80 13.12 -25.11
C GLY A 252 -3.31 12.90 -25.21
N GLY A 253 -3.77 11.67 -25.43
CA GLY A 253 -5.19 11.33 -25.49
C GLY A 253 -5.89 11.28 -24.13
N ILE A 254 -5.14 11.00 -23.06
CA ILE A 254 -5.69 10.84 -21.69
C ILE A 254 -5.97 12.20 -21.02
N MET A 255 -5.33 13.29 -21.47
CA MET A 255 -5.56 14.64 -20.92
C MET A 255 -6.62 15.48 -21.64
N THR A 256 -7.33 14.96 -22.65
CA THR A 256 -8.39 15.72 -23.38
C THR A 256 -9.75 15.03 -23.50
N GLY A 257 -9.97 13.87 -22.88
CA GLY A 257 -11.29 13.24 -22.82
C GLY A 257 -12.16 13.81 -21.70
N ARG A 258 -13.14 14.65 -22.06
CA ARG A 258 -14.32 14.97 -21.24
C ARG A 258 -15.18 13.74 -20.98
#